data_AF-A0AA35QCL4-F1
#
_entry.id   AF-A0AA35QCL4-F1
#
_cell.length_a   1.000
_cell.length_b   1.000
_cell.length_c   1.000
_cell.angle_alpha   90.00
_cell.angle_beta   90.00
_cell.angle_gamma   90.00
#
_symmetry.space_group_name_H-M   'P 1'
#
loop_
_entity.id
_entity.type
_entity.pdbx_description
1 polymer ?
#
loop_
_entity_poly.entity_id
_entity_poly.type
_entity_poly.pdbx_seq_one_letter_code
_entity_poly.pdbx_strand_id
1 'polypeptide(L)'
;MSKDNDSFHDKSSREIVDIITKSHYIHNMVVILAGFGGDMDELMKSNEGLRSRFPTQVLFLYISPIHYFEHLKATLEKLKITFIDCDLTYTENNKGRTISDSFMQLSYIKGWANGRNVETIANNIIGYIFMKASDDETIDKVNLHVSFQELMGFLVQMLRERNHVRAGGASPELGDLTRRIASIGLPKRL
;
A
#
# COMPACT_ATOMS: atom_id res chain seq x y z
N MET A 1 6.23 24.35 -26.98
CA MET A 1 5.49 24.64 -25.73
C MET A 1 6.22 24.05 -24.51
N SER A 2 7.48 24.46 -24.26
CA SER A 2 8.31 23.84 -23.21
C SER A 2 9.08 24.82 -22.32
N LYS A 3 8.93 26.15 -22.51
CA LYS A 3 9.67 27.17 -21.74
C LYS A 3 8.95 27.68 -20.50
N ASP A 4 7.64 27.44 -20.37
CA ASP A 4 6.86 28.02 -19.28
C ASP A 4 6.85 27.15 -18.01
N ASN A 5 6.90 25.82 -18.13
CA ASN A 5 6.88 24.91 -16.98
C ASN A 5 8.12 25.02 -16.08
N ASP A 6 9.32 25.18 -16.67
CA ASP A 6 10.55 25.36 -15.90
C ASP A 6 10.53 26.67 -15.10
N SER A 7 9.92 27.72 -15.65
CA SER A 7 9.79 29.03 -14.99
C SER A 7 8.88 28.99 -13.76
N PHE A 8 7.80 28.19 -13.78
CA PHE A 8 6.87 28.09 -12.65
C PHE A 8 7.43 27.26 -11.49
N HIS A 9 8.10 26.13 -11.77
CA HIS A 9 8.74 25.31 -10.74
C HIS A 9 9.87 26.07 -10.02
N ASP A 10 10.70 26.77 -10.78
CA ASP A 10 11.79 27.58 -10.26
C ASP A 10 11.29 28.79 -9.43
N LYS A 11 10.22 29.47 -9.88
CA LYS A 11 9.58 30.54 -9.08
C LYS A 11 8.99 30.03 -7.77
N SER A 12 8.26 28.92 -7.81
CA SER A 12 7.60 28.34 -6.63
C SER A 12 8.62 27.87 -5.59
N SER A 13 9.71 27.21 -6.03
CA SER A 13 10.78 26.76 -5.14
C SER A 13 11.52 27.92 -4.47
N ARG A 14 11.78 29.01 -5.19
CA ARG A 14 12.36 30.23 -4.61
C ARG A 14 11.45 30.90 -3.60
N GLU A 15 10.15 30.96 -3.87
CA GLU A 15 9.18 31.57 -2.96
C GLU A 15 9.05 30.77 -1.66
N ILE A 16 9.10 29.44 -1.73
CA ILE A 16 9.16 28.58 -0.54
C ILE A 16 10.44 28.85 0.26
N VAL A 17 11.59 28.94 -0.40
CA VAL A 17 12.86 29.28 0.27
C VAL A 17 12.78 30.66 0.93
N ASP A 18 12.17 31.64 0.26
CA ASP A 18 11.99 32.99 0.80
C ASP A 18 11.08 32.98 2.04
N ILE A 19 9.96 32.26 2.01
CA ILE A 19 9.05 32.10 3.16
C ILE A 19 9.77 31.46 4.35
N ILE A 20 10.55 30.40 4.13
CA ILE A 20 11.31 29.70 5.19
C ILE A 20 12.39 30.62 5.80
N THR A 21 12.92 31.58 5.03
CA THR A 21 14.00 32.47 5.46
C THR A 21 13.48 33.79 6.07
N LYS A 22 12.18 34.10 5.94
CA LYS A 22 11.59 35.31 6.52
C LYS A 22 11.71 35.30 8.04
N SER A 23 12.36 36.33 8.57
CA SER A 23 12.64 36.51 10.01
C SER A 23 11.43 36.39 10.92
N HIS A 24 10.23 36.70 10.40
CA HIS A 24 8.97 36.57 11.13
C HIS A 24 8.59 35.11 11.47
N TYR A 25 9.03 34.13 10.68
CA TYR A 25 8.70 32.71 10.86
C TYR A 25 9.84 31.89 11.47
N ILE A 26 11.02 32.49 11.64
CA ILE A 26 12.20 31.85 12.25
C ILE A 26 11.86 31.47 13.71
N HIS A 27 12.00 30.18 14.04
CA HIS A 27 11.64 29.51 15.33
C HIS A 27 10.15 29.23 15.59
N ASN A 28 9.23 29.63 14.71
CA ASN A 28 7.79 29.41 14.90
C ASN A 28 7.13 28.55 13.79
N MET A 29 7.93 28.02 12.85
CA MET A 29 7.44 27.24 11.71
C MET A 29 8.25 25.96 11.55
N VAL A 30 7.56 24.85 11.31
CA VAL A 30 8.16 23.57 10.89
C VAL A 30 7.68 23.26 9.48
N VAL A 31 8.63 23.02 8.57
CA VAL A 31 8.34 22.61 7.19
C VAL A 31 8.83 21.18 6.99
N ILE A 32 7.95 20.30 6.52
CA ILE A 32 8.26 18.90 6.20
C ILE A 32 8.07 18.71 4.71
N LEU A 33 9.15 18.37 4.01
CA LEU A 33 9.08 17.89 2.63
C LEU A 33 9.04 16.35 2.63
N ALA A 34 8.14 15.78 1.85
CA ALA A 34 7.98 14.34 1.73
C ALA A 34 7.78 13.95 0.26
N GLY A 35 8.44 12.88 -0.15
CA GLY A 35 8.41 12.37 -1.52
C GLY A 35 9.22 11.09 -1.64
N PHE A 36 9.23 10.48 -2.82
CA PHE A 36 10.09 9.33 -3.09
C PHE A 36 11.56 9.76 -3.18
N GLY A 37 12.49 8.90 -2.73
CA GLY A 37 13.90 9.26 -2.59
C GLY A 37 14.53 9.86 -3.86
N GLY A 38 14.27 9.26 -5.02
CA GLY A 38 14.77 9.78 -6.31
C GLY A 38 14.25 11.18 -6.63
N ASP A 39 12.93 11.39 -6.51
CA ASP A 39 12.31 12.70 -6.75
C ASP A 39 12.81 13.77 -5.76
N MET A 40 13.04 13.36 -4.51
CA MET A 40 13.59 14.24 -3.47
C MET A 40 15.06 14.60 -3.75
N ASP A 41 15.86 13.67 -4.24
CA ASP A 41 17.25 13.93 -4.65
C ASP A 41 17.32 14.93 -5.81
N GLU A 42 16.42 14.80 -6.80
CA GLU A 42 16.29 15.75 -7.90
C GLU A 42 15.84 17.13 -7.41
N LEU A 43 14.83 17.18 -6.54
CA LEU A 43 14.36 18.43 -5.92
C LEU A 43 15.49 19.13 -5.14
N MET A 44 16.29 18.39 -4.36
CA MET A 44 17.41 18.96 -3.60
C MET A 44 18.56 19.44 -4.50
N LYS A 45 18.72 18.86 -5.69
CA LYS A 45 19.70 19.32 -6.71
C LYS A 45 19.23 20.57 -7.45
N SER A 46 17.92 20.80 -7.56
CA SER A 46 17.37 21.94 -8.30
C SER A 46 17.76 23.30 -7.71
N ASN A 47 18.02 23.35 -6.39
CA ASN A 47 18.41 24.57 -5.70
C ASN A 47 19.28 24.25 -4.47
N GLU A 48 20.54 24.70 -4.49
CA GLU A 48 21.48 24.54 -3.37
C GLU A 48 20.97 25.19 -2.06
N GLY A 49 20.11 26.20 -2.21
CA GLY A 49 19.35 26.82 -1.13
C GLY A 49 18.46 25.81 -0.39
N LEU A 50 17.73 24.93 -1.10
CA LEU A 50 16.87 23.95 -0.44
C LEU A 50 17.68 22.97 0.42
N ARG A 51 18.79 22.45 -0.11
CA ARG A 51 19.61 21.44 0.59
C ARG A 51 20.11 21.92 1.96
N SER A 52 20.48 23.20 2.06
CA SER A 52 20.99 23.78 3.31
C SER A 52 19.92 24.11 4.34
N ARG A 53 18.65 24.28 3.94
CA ARG A 53 17.52 24.57 4.84
C ARG A 53 16.75 23.31 5.27
N PHE A 54 17.03 22.16 4.65
CA PHE A 54 16.52 20.85 5.06
C PHE A 54 17.67 19.90 5.49
N PRO A 55 18.41 20.22 6.57
CA PRO A 55 19.55 19.43 7.02
C PRO A 55 19.13 18.07 7.62
N THR A 56 17.92 17.98 8.16
CA THR A 56 17.37 16.75 8.74
C THR A 56 16.71 15.93 7.66
N GLN A 57 17.23 14.73 7.41
CA GLN A 57 16.64 13.76 6.49
C GLN A 57 16.18 12.54 7.28
N VAL A 58 14.92 12.15 7.08
CA VAL A 58 14.35 10.94 7.66
C VAL A 58 14.02 9.99 6.53
N LEU A 59 14.72 8.85 6.49
CA LEU A 59 14.49 7.81 5.50
C LEU A 59 13.41 6.85 6.01
N PHE A 60 12.30 6.77 5.27
CA PHE A 60 11.29 5.76 5.48
C PHE A 60 11.61 4.54 4.62
N LEU A 61 12.00 3.44 5.26
CA LEU A 61 12.28 2.18 4.58
C LEU A 61 11.00 1.53 4.04
N TYR A 62 11.18 0.63 3.07
CA TYR A 62 10.09 -0.15 2.52
C TYR A 62 9.37 -0.94 3.62
N ILE A 63 8.04 -0.86 3.58
CA ILE A 63 7.17 -1.61 4.48
C ILE A 63 7.24 -3.09 4.10
N SER A 64 7.65 -3.94 5.03
CA SER A 64 7.74 -5.38 4.80
C SER A 64 6.35 -6.04 4.80
N PRO A 65 6.20 -7.23 4.18
CA PRO A 65 4.93 -7.94 4.11
C PRO A 65 4.22 -8.14 5.46
N ILE A 66 5.00 -8.32 6.53
CA ILE A 66 4.46 -8.47 7.89
C ILE A 66 3.69 -7.22 8.35
N HIS A 67 4.22 -6.03 8.07
CA HIS A 67 3.55 -4.80 8.45
C HIS A 67 2.27 -4.55 7.63
N TYR A 68 2.20 -5.01 6.37
CA TYR A 68 0.95 -4.93 5.61
C TYR A 68 -0.14 -5.83 6.21
N PHE A 69 0.22 -7.05 6.60
CA PHE A 69 -0.71 -7.97 7.25
C PHE A 69 -1.13 -7.47 8.64
N GLU A 70 -0.20 -6.94 9.44
CA GLU A 70 -0.51 -6.33 10.74
C GLU A 70 -1.42 -5.12 10.59
N HIS A 71 -1.17 -4.25 9.61
CA HIS A 71 -2.03 -3.10 9.36
C HIS A 71 -3.44 -3.53 8.92
N LEU A 72 -3.53 -4.54 8.06
CA LEU A 72 -4.82 -5.13 7.67
C LEU A 72 -5.56 -5.68 8.89
N LYS A 73 -4.87 -6.47 9.71
CA LYS A 73 -5.41 -7.06 10.95
C LYS A 73 -5.91 -5.99 11.91
N ALA A 74 -5.08 -4.98 12.21
CA ALA A 74 -5.45 -3.88 13.09
C ALA A 74 -6.66 -3.09 12.55
N THR A 75 -6.83 -3.00 11.22
CA THR A 75 -8.00 -2.33 10.63
C THR A 75 -9.28 -3.14 10.81
N LEU A 76 -9.22 -4.46 10.61
CA LEU A 76 -10.37 -5.36 10.80
C LEU A 76 -10.76 -5.52 12.27
N GLU A 77 -9.78 -5.55 13.17
CA GLU A 77 -9.99 -5.67 14.63
C GLU A 77 -10.80 -4.50 15.21
N LYS A 78 -10.75 -3.31 14.60
CA LYS A 78 -11.60 -2.17 14.99
C LYS A 78 -13.09 -2.49 14.90
N LEU A 79 -13.46 -3.42 14.02
CA LEU A 79 -14.83 -3.91 13.83
C LEU A 79 -15.03 -5.31 14.41
N LYS A 80 -14.09 -5.80 15.24
CA LYS A 80 -14.08 -7.14 15.84
C LYS A 80 -14.08 -8.28 14.82
N ILE A 81 -13.59 -8.02 13.60
CA ILE A 81 -13.40 -9.06 12.59
C ILE A 81 -12.02 -9.68 12.79
N THR A 82 -11.97 -10.99 12.98
CA THR A 82 -10.72 -11.73 13.19
C THR A 82 -10.30 -12.51 11.95
N PHE A 83 -9.14 -13.17 12.01
CA PHE A 83 -8.69 -14.09 10.98
C PHE A 83 -8.73 -15.53 11.49
N ILE A 84 -9.14 -16.46 10.62
CA ILE A 84 -9.04 -17.90 10.86
C ILE A 84 -8.10 -18.50 9.83
N ASP A 85 -7.13 -19.28 10.30
CA ASP A 85 -6.08 -19.89 9.47
C ASP A 85 -5.25 -18.90 8.64
N CYS A 86 -5.28 -17.61 8.98
CA CYS A 86 -4.40 -16.59 8.42
C CYS A 86 -3.46 -16.10 9.51
N ASP A 87 -2.23 -16.58 9.46
CA ASP A 87 -1.13 -15.99 10.18
C ASP A 87 0.13 -16.03 9.30
N LEU A 88 1.13 -15.26 9.71
CA LEU A 88 2.45 -15.26 9.06
C LEU A 88 3.43 -16.21 9.75
N THR A 89 2.95 -17.10 10.62
CA THR A 89 3.81 -18.08 11.25
C THR A 89 4.20 -19.16 10.23
N TYR A 90 5.40 -19.70 10.37
CA TYR A 90 5.87 -20.79 9.54
C TYR A 90 5.21 -22.09 10.02
N THR A 91 3.98 -22.36 9.57
CA THR A 91 3.31 -23.65 9.76
C THR A 91 3.58 -24.58 8.56
N GLU A 92 3.38 -25.88 8.77
CA GLU A 92 3.60 -26.94 7.76
C GLU A 92 2.82 -26.72 6.44
N ASN A 93 1.76 -25.91 6.46
CA ASN A 93 0.85 -25.73 5.32
C ASN A 93 1.24 -24.57 4.36
N ASN A 94 2.38 -23.91 4.55
CA ASN A 94 2.88 -22.80 3.70
C ASN A 94 1.93 -21.60 3.50
N LYS A 95 0.83 -21.48 4.28
CA LYS A 95 -0.15 -20.40 4.13
C LYS A 95 0.45 -19.03 4.42
N GLY A 96 1.18 -18.89 5.53
CA GLY A 96 1.83 -17.62 5.91
C GLY A 96 2.85 -17.13 4.88
N ARG A 97 3.63 -18.06 4.30
CA ARG A 97 4.53 -17.74 3.19
C ARG A 97 3.77 -17.23 1.97
N THR A 98 2.65 -17.86 1.62
CA THR A 98 1.82 -17.45 0.47
C THR A 98 1.23 -16.05 0.65
N ILE A 99 0.77 -15.71 1.85
CA ILE A 99 0.28 -14.36 2.20
C ILE A 99 1.43 -13.35 2.05
N SER A 100 2.59 -13.65 2.65
CA SER A 100 3.77 -12.79 2.59
C SER A 100 4.24 -12.56 1.15
N ASP A 101 4.33 -13.61 0.34
CA ASP A 101 4.75 -13.54 -1.06
C ASP A 101 3.76 -12.68 -1.88
N SER A 102 2.46 -12.78 -1.59
CA SER A 102 1.43 -11.98 -2.28
C SER A 102 1.53 -10.49 -1.95
N PHE A 103 1.73 -10.14 -0.68
CA PHE A 103 1.98 -8.75 -0.28
C PHE A 103 3.31 -8.22 -0.84
N MET A 104 4.34 -9.06 -0.89
CA MET A 104 5.62 -8.71 -1.49
C MET A 104 5.44 -8.40 -2.99
N GLN A 105 4.70 -9.24 -3.73
CA GLN A 105 4.40 -8.99 -5.14
C GLN A 105 3.60 -7.70 -5.34
N LEU A 106 2.58 -7.44 -4.53
CA LEU A 106 1.82 -6.20 -4.55
C LEU A 106 2.73 -4.98 -4.37
N SER A 107 3.74 -5.07 -3.49
CA SER A 107 4.68 -3.97 -3.22
C SER A 107 5.55 -3.58 -4.43
N TYR A 108 5.77 -4.49 -5.38
CA TYR A 108 6.52 -4.22 -6.60
C TYR A 108 5.65 -3.68 -7.75
N ILE A 109 4.33 -3.60 -7.58
CA ILE A 109 3.44 -3.08 -8.62
C ILE A 109 3.58 -1.55 -8.70
N LYS A 110 3.75 -1.05 -9.93
CA LYS A 110 3.76 0.40 -10.20
C LYS A 110 2.43 1.01 -9.74
N GLY A 111 2.50 2.04 -8.90
CA GLY A 111 1.31 2.67 -8.31
C GLY A 111 0.81 1.99 -7.03
N TRP A 112 1.56 1.05 -6.45
CA TRP A 112 1.34 0.60 -5.08
C TRP A 112 1.59 1.75 -4.09
N ALA A 113 0.54 2.19 -3.41
CA ALA A 113 0.52 3.28 -2.45
C ALA A 113 0.58 2.79 -0.99
N ASN A 114 1.21 1.63 -0.77
CA ASN A 114 1.44 1.03 0.54
C ASN A 114 0.17 0.97 1.40
N GLY A 115 0.15 1.69 2.53
CA GLY A 115 -0.96 1.68 3.50
C GLY A 115 -2.32 1.99 2.88
N ARG A 116 -2.41 2.90 1.90
CA ARG A 116 -3.69 3.22 1.23
C ARG A 116 -4.29 2.02 0.50
N ASN A 117 -3.44 1.15 -0.07
CA ASN A 117 -3.94 -0.04 -0.74
C ASN A 117 -4.28 -1.17 0.23
N VAL A 118 -3.56 -1.29 1.35
CA VAL A 118 -3.98 -2.17 2.44
C VAL A 118 -5.35 -1.74 2.99
N GLU A 119 -5.59 -0.45 3.15
CA GLU A 119 -6.89 0.09 3.58
C GLU A 119 -7.99 -0.19 2.56
N THR A 120 -7.67 -0.10 1.25
CA THR A 120 -8.59 -0.51 0.19
C THR A 120 -8.96 -1.99 0.30
N ILE A 121 -7.97 -2.88 0.52
CA ILE A 121 -8.20 -4.32 0.72
C ILE A 121 -9.07 -4.54 1.96
N ALA A 122 -8.78 -3.85 3.07
CA ALA A 122 -9.53 -3.95 4.31
C ALA A 122 -11.01 -3.56 4.10
N ASN A 123 -11.28 -2.43 3.46
CA ASN A 123 -12.64 -1.97 3.19
C ASN A 123 -13.43 -2.94 2.30
N ASN A 124 -12.77 -3.54 1.31
CA ASN A 124 -13.39 -4.55 0.45
C ASN A 124 -13.72 -5.82 1.24
N ILE A 125 -12.82 -6.29 2.10
CA ILE A 125 -13.04 -7.43 3.00
C ILE A 125 -14.21 -7.14 3.94
N ILE A 126 -14.22 -5.95 4.58
CA ILE A 126 -15.29 -5.52 5.50
C ILE A 126 -16.64 -5.57 4.80
N GLY A 127 -16.75 -4.95 3.61
CA GLY A 127 -17.99 -4.95 2.84
C GLY A 127 -18.48 -6.36 2.52
N TYR A 128 -17.57 -7.24 2.10
CA TYR A 128 -17.88 -8.63 1.82
C TYR A 128 -18.35 -9.40 3.05
N ILE A 129 -17.67 -9.28 4.19
CA ILE A 129 -18.03 -9.99 5.43
C ILE A 129 -19.40 -9.54 5.94
N PHE A 130 -19.70 -8.24 5.90
CA PHE A 130 -21.02 -7.74 6.32
C PHE A 130 -22.13 -8.18 5.36
N MET A 131 -21.88 -8.20 4.05
CA MET A 131 -22.84 -8.73 3.07
C MET A 131 -23.10 -10.22 3.33
N LYS A 132 -22.04 -11.02 3.47
CA LYS A 132 -22.13 -12.45 3.76
C LYS A 132 -22.91 -12.73 5.05
N ALA A 133 -22.64 -11.98 6.12
CA ALA A 133 -23.35 -12.11 7.39
C ALA A 133 -24.81 -11.62 7.34
N SER A 134 -25.17 -10.81 6.34
CA SER A 134 -26.54 -10.37 6.11
C SER A 134 -27.36 -11.43 5.37
N ASP A 135 -26.73 -12.11 4.40
CA ASP A 135 -27.37 -13.10 3.53
C ASP A 135 -27.45 -14.50 4.16
N ASP A 136 -26.55 -14.83 5.08
CA ASP A 136 -26.47 -16.14 5.71
C ASP A 136 -26.83 -16.07 7.20
N GLU A 137 -28.05 -16.51 7.54
CA GLU A 137 -28.55 -16.55 8.92
C GLU A 137 -27.76 -17.51 9.82
N THR A 138 -26.95 -18.41 9.26
CA THR A 138 -26.13 -19.35 10.03
C THR A 138 -24.83 -18.72 10.54
N ILE A 139 -24.45 -17.55 10.02
CA ILE A 139 -23.25 -16.85 10.44
C ILE A 139 -23.47 -16.21 11.80
N ASP A 140 -22.56 -16.51 12.72
CA ASP A 140 -22.49 -15.84 14.00
C ASP A 140 -22.13 -14.37 13.79
N LYS A 141 -23.15 -13.51 13.85
CA LYS A 141 -23.02 -12.05 13.73
C LYS A 141 -22.20 -11.43 14.86
N VAL A 142 -21.89 -12.19 15.91
CA VAL A 142 -21.02 -11.79 17.02
C VAL A 142 -19.55 -12.10 16.72
N ASN A 143 -19.26 -13.15 15.94
CA ASN A 143 -17.90 -13.64 15.66
C ASN A 143 -17.60 -13.68 14.15
N LEU A 144 -17.46 -12.48 13.58
CA LEU A 144 -17.07 -12.31 12.18
C LEU A 144 -15.58 -12.64 11.99
N HIS A 145 -15.28 -13.39 10.93
CA HIS A 145 -13.93 -13.79 10.63
C HIS A 145 -13.65 -13.86 9.13
N VAL A 146 -12.37 -13.75 8.78
CA VAL A 146 -11.86 -13.89 7.42
C VAL A 146 -10.99 -15.14 7.35
N SER A 147 -11.33 -16.06 6.45
CA SER A 147 -10.55 -17.26 6.19
C SER A 147 -9.37 -17.00 5.25
N PHE A 148 -8.43 -17.95 5.21
CA PHE A 148 -7.30 -17.91 4.27
C PHE A 148 -7.75 -17.79 2.81
N GLN A 149 -8.77 -18.54 2.41
CA GLN A 149 -9.27 -18.50 1.04
C GLN A 149 -9.86 -17.13 0.68
N GLU A 150 -10.64 -16.52 1.57
CA GLU A 150 -11.21 -15.19 1.36
C GLU A 150 -10.11 -14.13 1.24
N LEU A 151 -9.16 -14.10 2.19
CA LEU A 151 -8.02 -13.18 2.14
C LEU A 151 -7.24 -13.31 0.83
N MET A 152 -6.88 -14.54 0.44
CA MET A 152 -6.18 -14.80 -0.80
C MET A 152 -7.01 -14.36 -2.02
N GLY A 153 -8.33 -14.52 -1.99
CA GLY A 153 -9.24 -14.01 -3.00
C GLY A 153 -9.06 -12.51 -3.25
N PHE A 154 -9.07 -11.70 -2.19
CA PHE A 154 -8.89 -10.25 -2.29
C PHE A 154 -7.50 -9.85 -2.76
N LEU A 155 -6.45 -10.47 -2.22
CA LEU A 155 -5.06 -10.16 -2.62
C LEU A 155 -4.83 -10.45 -4.10
N VAL A 156 -5.36 -11.58 -4.57
CA VAL A 156 -5.20 -12.05 -5.96
C VAL A 156 -6.05 -11.24 -6.92
N GLN A 157 -7.26 -10.86 -6.50
CA GLN A 157 -8.09 -9.94 -7.25
C GLN A 157 -7.36 -8.62 -7.48
N MET A 158 -6.78 -8.03 -6.43
CA MET A 158 -6.02 -6.77 -6.57
C MET A 158 -4.78 -6.94 -7.46
N LEU A 159 -4.06 -8.06 -7.33
CA LEU A 159 -2.95 -8.38 -8.24
C LEU A 159 -3.43 -8.45 -9.70
N ARG A 160 -4.57 -9.08 -9.98
CA ARG A 160 -5.12 -9.21 -11.34
C ARG A 160 -5.55 -7.86 -11.92
N GLU A 161 -6.32 -7.08 -11.16
CA GLU A 161 -6.81 -5.77 -11.59
C GLU A 161 -5.65 -4.86 -12.00
N ARG A 162 -4.54 -4.89 -11.25
CA ARG A 162 -3.38 -4.05 -11.53
C ARG A 162 -2.42 -4.61 -12.57
N ASN A 163 -2.43 -5.92 -12.80
CA ASN A 163 -1.70 -6.52 -13.91
C ASN A 163 -2.46 -6.47 -15.25
N HIS A 164 -3.79 -6.32 -15.24
CA HIS A 164 -4.54 -6.03 -16.46
C HIS A 164 -4.26 -4.62 -17.03
N VAL A 165 -3.83 -3.67 -16.19
CA VAL A 165 -3.23 -2.40 -16.63
C VAL A 165 -1.88 -2.62 -17.36
N ARG A 166 -1.33 -3.85 -17.30
CA ARG A 166 0.00 -4.26 -17.74
C ARG A 166 -0.02 -5.31 -18.86
N ALA A 167 -1.04 -5.32 -19.72
CA ALA A 167 -1.12 -6.22 -20.90
C ALA A 167 -0.02 -5.99 -21.98
N GLY A 168 1.19 -5.61 -21.56
CA GLY A 168 2.43 -5.63 -22.34
C GLY A 168 3.63 -6.29 -21.63
N GLY A 169 3.47 -6.91 -20.45
CA GLY A 169 4.58 -7.63 -19.81
C GLY A 169 4.23 -8.25 -18.45
N ALA A 170 3.81 -9.51 -18.45
CA ALA A 170 3.62 -10.28 -17.22
C ALA A 170 4.88 -11.10 -16.90
N SER A 171 5.33 -11.07 -15.64
CA SER A 171 6.42 -11.93 -15.14
C SER A 171 5.93 -13.39 -14.97
N PRO A 172 6.72 -14.40 -15.39
CA PRO A 172 6.32 -15.81 -15.36
C PRO A 172 5.89 -16.32 -13.96
N GLU A 173 6.48 -15.80 -12.89
CA GLU A 173 6.20 -16.23 -11.50
C GLU A 173 4.76 -15.92 -11.05
N LEU A 174 4.14 -14.88 -11.60
CA LEU A 174 2.77 -14.47 -11.27
C LEU A 174 1.72 -15.38 -11.95
N GLY A 175 2.03 -15.89 -13.14
CA GLY A 175 1.21 -16.87 -13.85
C GLY A 175 1.14 -18.20 -13.08
N ASP A 176 2.24 -18.59 -12.45
CA ASP A 176 2.31 -19.79 -11.61
C ASP A 176 1.53 -19.66 -10.31
N LEU A 177 1.59 -18.50 -9.64
CA LEU A 177 0.79 -18.28 -8.44
C LEU A 177 -0.71 -18.23 -8.78
N THR A 178 -1.09 -17.54 -9.86
CA THR A 178 -2.48 -17.47 -10.32
C THR A 178 -3.03 -18.86 -10.64
N ARG A 179 -2.21 -19.74 -11.23
CA ARG A 179 -2.54 -21.15 -11.46
C ARG A 179 -2.63 -21.96 -10.16
N ARG A 180 -1.66 -21.80 -9.24
CA ARG A 180 -1.66 -22.46 -7.92
C ARG A 180 -2.85 -22.04 -7.05
N ILE A 181 -3.32 -20.80 -7.19
CA ILE A 181 -4.49 -20.29 -6.47
C ILE A 181 -5.80 -20.70 -7.15
N ALA A 182 -5.83 -20.76 -8.49
CA ALA A 182 -6.99 -21.31 -9.21
C ALA A 182 -7.24 -22.79 -8.86
N SER A 183 -6.19 -23.55 -8.51
CA SER A 183 -6.33 -24.92 -7.98
C SER A 183 -6.81 -24.99 -6.53
N ILE A 184 -6.86 -23.88 -5.78
CA ILE A 184 -7.35 -23.82 -4.38
C ILE A 184 -8.89 -23.67 -4.33
N GLY A 185 -9.58 -23.65 -5.48
CA GLY A 185 -11.05 -23.67 -5.52
C GLY A 185 -11.69 -22.35 -5.08
N LEU A 186 -11.05 -21.21 -5.33
CA LEU A 186 -11.67 -19.90 -5.04
C LEU A 186 -12.88 -19.66 -5.95
N PRO A 187 -13.97 -19.03 -5.44
CA PRO A 187 -15.11 -18.66 -6.25
C PRO A 187 -14.69 -17.73 -7.39
N LYS A 188 -15.25 -17.96 -8.59
CA LYS A 188 -14.85 -17.27 -9.83
C LYS A 188 -15.12 -15.76 -9.81
N ARG A 189 -15.91 -15.27 -8.85
CA ARG A 189 -16.15 -13.86 -8.53
C ARG A 189 -16.50 -13.76 -7.04
N LEU A 190 -15.84 -12.83 -6.36
CA LEU A 190 -16.39 -12.13 -5.19
C LEU A 190 -17.16 -10.91 -5.70
#